data_AF-A0A8H4ETA2-F1
#
_entry.id   AF-A0A8H4ETA2-F1
#
_cell.length_a   1.000
_cell.length_b   1.000
_cell.length_c   1.000
_cell.angle_alpha   90.00
_cell.angle_beta   90.00
_cell.angle_gamma   90.00
#
_symmetry.space_group_name_H-M   'P 1'
#
loop_
_entity.id
_entity.type
_entity.pdbx_description
1 polymer ?
#
loop_
_entity_poly.entity_id
_entity_poly.type
_entity_poly.pdbx_seq_one_letter_code
_entity_poly.pdbx_strand_id
1 'polypeptide(L)'
;MGYSYTDLPPPPMKKRGLFERMKTTPAFTNRWTHCEIHPSMFLEICASLIPFPDHNQSPRNTYQSAMGKQTMGIHATNFQLRMDITSNILYYLQKPLVTTKVMEYFKFREMPAGQNAIVAILCYGGYNQEDLNQSGIDRRLFRSFTFRNYQDSEKKIGIYENI
;
A
#
# COMPACT_ATOMS: atom_id res chain seq x y z
N MET A 1 31.25 -32.81 -38.64
CA MET A 1 30.38 -32.03 -39.54
C MET A 1 29.06 -31.80 -38.82
N GLY A 2 28.94 -30.64 -38.17
CA GLY A 2 27.75 -30.25 -37.43
C GLY A 2 26.85 -29.38 -38.28
N TYR A 3 25.54 -29.59 -38.18
CA TYR A 3 24.55 -28.62 -38.62
C TYR A 3 23.86 -28.09 -37.36
N SER A 4 24.17 -26.84 -37.01
CA SER A 4 23.48 -26.09 -35.97
C SER A 4 22.14 -25.59 -36.49
N TYR A 5 21.11 -25.59 -35.64
CA TYR A 5 19.75 -25.11 -35.92
C TYR A 5 19.63 -23.60 -36.25
N THR A 6 20.76 -22.92 -36.47
CA THR A 6 20.87 -21.52 -36.86
C THR A 6 20.69 -21.26 -38.35
N ASP A 7 20.71 -22.32 -39.18
CA ASP A 7 20.92 -22.19 -40.63
C ASP A 7 19.62 -22.29 -41.46
N LEU A 8 18.45 -22.30 -40.84
CA LEU A 8 17.17 -22.30 -41.56
C LEU A 8 16.72 -20.85 -41.88
N PRO A 9 16.40 -20.54 -43.15
CA PRO A 9 15.97 -19.21 -43.54
C PRO A 9 14.64 -18.83 -42.87
N PRO A 10 14.44 -17.55 -42.50
CA PRO A 10 13.20 -17.12 -41.86
C PRO A 10 11.99 -17.31 -42.79
N PRO A 11 10.84 -17.78 -42.29
CA PRO A 11 9.64 -17.97 -43.11
C PRO A 11 9.13 -16.62 -43.65
N PRO A 12 8.55 -16.60 -44.87
CA PRO A 12 8.16 -15.36 -45.54
C PRO A 12 7.06 -14.63 -44.74
N MET A 13 7.30 -13.35 -44.44
CA MET A 13 6.33 -12.49 -43.75
C MET A 13 5.19 -12.11 -44.69
N LYS A 14 4.03 -12.74 -44.52
CA LYS A 14 2.77 -12.33 -45.18
C LYS A 14 2.31 -11.00 -44.59
N LYS A 15 2.06 -9.99 -45.43
CA LYS A 15 1.49 -8.70 -45.01
C LYS A 15 0.10 -8.93 -44.38
N ARG A 16 0.01 -8.87 -43.04
CA ARG A 16 -1.23 -9.05 -42.28
C ARG A 16 -1.85 -7.68 -41.94
N GLY A 17 -3.17 -7.56 -42.11
CA GLY A 17 -3.92 -6.31 -41.89
C GLY A 17 -4.06 -5.95 -40.40
N LEU A 18 -4.36 -4.67 -40.12
CA LEU A 18 -4.33 -4.07 -38.77
C LEU A 18 -5.26 -4.72 -37.72
N PHE A 19 -6.28 -5.49 -38.12
CA PHE A 19 -7.31 -6.03 -37.22
C PHE A 19 -7.20 -7.53 -36.92
N GLU A 20 -6.17 -8.23 -37.40
CA GLU A 20 -6.08 -9.69 -37.29
C GLU A 20 -5.50 -10.19 -35.93
N ARG A 21 -5.26 -9.29 -34.97
CA ARG A 21 -4.55 -9.58 -33.70
C ARG A 21 -5.44 -10.00 -32.52
N MET A 22 -6.60 -10.61 -32.78
CA MET A 22 -7.44 -11.18 -31.72
C MET A 22 -7.97 -12.55 -32.14
N LYS A 23 -7.09 -13.56 -32.25
CA LYS A 23 -7.36 -15.01 -32.13
C LYS A 23 -6.14 -15.86 -32.51
N THR A 24 -4.95 -15.48 -32.06
CA THR A 24 -3.78 -16.35 -32.14
C THR A 24 -3.48 -16.88 -30.74
N THR A 25 -3.80 -18.14 -30.48
CA THR A 25 -3.11 -18.89 -29.42
C THR A 25 -1.61 -18.73 -29.68
N PRO A 26 -0.83 -18.13 -28.77
CA PRO A 26 0.57 -17.88 -29.05
C PRO A 26 1.28 -19.22 -29.13
N ALA A 27 1.83 -19.54 -30.30
CA ALA A 27 2.85 -20.56 -30.41
C ALA A 27 4.02 -20.10 -29.53
N PHE A 28 4.20 -20.73 -28.37
CA PHE A 28 5.29 -20.43 -27.45
C PHE A 28 6.62 -20.68 -28.16
N THR A 29 7.27 -19.60 -28.59
CA THR A 29 8.64 -19.68 -29.08
C THR A 29 9.53 -19.73 -27.83
N ASN A 30 10.18 -20.87 -27.58
CA ASN A 30 11.10 -21.05 -26.47
C ASN A 30 12.44 -20.36 -26.78
N ARG A 31 12.49 -19.03 -26.66
CA ARG A 31 13.74 -18.26 -26.65
C ARG A 31 13.71 -17.23 -25.53
N TRP A 32 13.86 -17.70 -24.28
CA TRP A 32 13.92 -16.87 -23.08
C TRP A 32 15.26 -17.12 -22.37
N THR A 33 15.97 -16.06 -22.01
CA THR A 33 17.24 -16.15 -21.26
C THR A 33 17.06 -15.86 -19.76
N HIS A 34 15.95 -15.22 -19.38
CA HIS A 34 15.66 -14.77 -18.02
C HIS A 34 14.16 -14.89 -17.72
N CYS A 35 13.79 -14.95 -16.44
CA CYS A 35 12.41 -14.89 -15.96
C CYS A 35 12.36 -14.10 -14.64
N GLU A 36 11.20 -13.51 -14.35
CA GLU A 36 10.95 -12.89 -13.04
C GLU A 36 10.83 -13.97 -11.97
N ILE A 37 11.39 -13.72 -10.78
CA ILE A 37 11.32 -14.66 -9.65
C ILE A 37 9.87 -14.82 -9.18
N HIS A 38 9.13 -13.71 -9.10
CA HIS A 38 7.72 -13.71 -8.77
C HIS A 38 7.03 -12.47 -9.34
N PRO A 39 5.86 -12.62 -9.99
CA PRO A 39 5.17 -11.50 -10.64
C PRO A 39 4.73 -10.41 -9.65
N SER A 40 4.56 -10.68 -8.36
CA SER A 40 4.23 -9.60 -7.40
C SER A 40 5.38 -8.63 -7.10
N MET A 41 6.61 -8.92 -7.54
CA MET A 41 7.77 -8.09 -7.25
C MET A 41 7.84 -6.80 -8.08
N PHE A 42 7.01 -6.64 -9.12
CA PHE A 42 6.93 -5.36 -9.83
C PHE A 42 6.10 -4.30 -9.07
N LEU A 43 5.31 -4.70 -8.07
CA LEU A 43 4.44 -3.80 -7.32
C LEU A 43 5.24 -2.92 -6.34
N GLU A 44 4.84 -1.66 -6.17
CA GLU A 44 5.37 -0.78 -5.13
C GLU A 44 5.03 -1.27 -3.71
N ILE A 45 5.74 -0.75 -2.71
CA ILE A 45 5.53 -1.09 -1.29
C ILE A 45 4.05 -0.93 -0.90
N CYS A 46 3.44 0.23 -1.13
CA CYS A 46 2.05 0.47 -0.75
C CYS A 46 1.05 -0.44 -1.50
N ALA A 47 1.30 -0.73 -2.78
CA ALA A 47 0.47 -1.61 -3.58
C ALA A 47 0.59 -3.09 -3.15
N SER A 48 1.80 -3.51 -2.74
CA SER A 48 2.09 -4.88 -2.29
C SER A 48 1.46 -5.24 -0.94
N LEU A 49 1.03 -4.24 -0.17
CA LEU A 49 0.31 -4.43 1.11
C LEU A 49 -1.18 -4.67 0.92
N ILE A 50 -1.73 -4.40 -0.27
CA ILE A 50 -3.14 -4.61 -0.58
C ILE A 50 -3.39 -6.12 -0.72
N PRO A 51 -4.33 -6.71 0.04
CA PRO A 51 -4.72 -8.10 -0.17
C PRO A 51 -5.50 -8.23 -1.48
N PHE A 52 -5.17 -9.23 -2.29
CA PHE A 52 -5.84 -9.53 -3.57
C PHE A 52 -5.97 -8.32 -4.52
N PRO A 53 -4.86 -7.66 -4.90
CA PRO A 53 -4.91 -6.46 -5.74
C PRO A 53 -5.41 -6.76 -7.17
N ASP A 54 -5.28 -8.00 -7.63
CA ASP A 54 -5.74 -8.52 -8.91
C ASP A 54 -7.26 -8.66 -9.02
N HIS A 55 -7.98 -8.74 -7.89
CA HIS A 55 -9.43 -8.83 -7.85
C HIS A 55 -10.12 -7.45 -7.84
N ASN A 56 -9.32 -6.39 -7.75
CA ASN A 56 -9.79 -5.01 -7.71
C ASN A 56 -9.54 -4.32 -9.04
N GLN A 57 -10.45 -3.42 -9.42
CA GLN A 57 -10.20 -2.53 -10.54
C GLN A 57 -8.98 -1.63 -10.24
N SER A 58 -8.09 -1.46 -11.22
CA SER A 58 -6.83 -0.69 -11.07
C SER A 58 -6.96 0.64 -10.30
N PRO A 59 -7.97 1.51 -10.56
CA PRO A 59 -8.11 2.77 -9.81
C PRO A 59 -8.27 2.57 -8.30
N ARG A 60 -8.91 1.49 -7.84
CA ARG A 60 -9.09 1.18 -6.41
C ARG A 60 -7.76 0.91 -5.72
N ASN A 61 -6.85 0.22 -6.39
CA ASN A 61 -5.51 -0.05 -5.85
C ASN A 61 -4.69 1.23 -5.72
N THR A 62 -4.82 2.14 -6.68
CA THR A 62 -4.17 3.46 -6.63
C THR A 62 -4.69 4.28 -5.45
N TYR A 63 -6.02 4.32 -5.24
CA TYR A 63 -6.60 5.00 -4.09
C TYR A 63 -6.11 4.41 -2.77
N GLN A 64 -6.10 3.08 -2.64
CA GLN A 64 -5.63 2.44 -1.41
C GLN A 64 -4.15 2.72 -1.13
N SER A 65 -3.32 2.77 -2.18
CA SER A 65 -1.91 3.11 -2.05
C SER A 65 -1.69 4.55 -1.57
N ALA A 66 -2.59 5.48 -1.93
CA ALA A 66 -2.57 6.86 -1.43
C ALA A 66 -3.11 6.95 0.02
N MET A 67 -4.24 6.29 0.32
CA MET A 67 -4.87 6.31 1.64
C MET A 67 -4.02 5.61 2.72
N GLY A 68 -3.31 4.54 2.34
CA GLY A 68 -2.38 3.85 3.23
C GLY A 68 -1.30 4.78 3.81
N LYS A 69 -0.88 5.81 3.05
CA LYS A 69 0.13 6.79 3.51
C LYS A 69 -0.44 7.80 4.52
N GLN A 70 -1.75 7.99 4.55
CA GLN A 70 -2.45 8.88 5.48
C GLN A 70 -3.00 8.15 6.71
N THR A 71 -2.92 6.82 6.71
CA THR A 71 -3.52 6.00 7.76
C THR A 71 -2.82 6.22 9.09
N MET A 72 -3.62 6.32 10.16
CA MET A 72 -3.10 6.42 11.53
C MET A 72 -2.57 5.08 12.01
N GLY A 73 -1.36 5.10 12.58
CA GLY A 73 -0.71 3.92 13.13
C GLY A 73 0.38 4.33 14.10
N ILE A 74 1.11 3.35 14.62
CA ILE A 74 2.36 3.63 15.32
C ILE A 74 3.42 3.90 14.25
N HIS A 75 3.87 5.14 14.14
CA HIS A 75 4.87 5.56 13.15
C HIS A 75 6.31 5.28 13.60
N ALA A 76 6.56 5.19 14.91
CA ALA A 76 7.84 4.83 15.51
C ALA A 76 7.61 4.27 16.93
N THR A 77 8.43 3.34 17.40
CA THR A 77 8.30 2.77 18.76
C THR A 77 8.69 3.76 19.86
N ASN A 78 9.63 4.66 19.57
CA ASN A 78 10.10 5.70 20.49
C ASN A 78 9.31 7.03 20.36
N PHE A 79 8.05 6.97 19.93
CA PHE A 79 7.22 8.16 19.72
C PHE A 79 7.04 9.03 20.99
N GLN A 80 7.14 8.43 22.18
CA GLN A 80 7.00 9.14 23.46
C GLN A 80 8.20 10.05 23.78
N LEU A 81 9.40 9.70 23.30
CA LEU A 81 10.62 10.48 23.52
C LEU A 81 10.87 11.50 22.41
N ARG A 82 10.02 11.51 21.38
CA ARG A 82 10.20 12.30 20.17
C ARG A 82 9.26 13.50 20.16
N MET A 83 9.81 14.68 19.94
CA MET A 83 9.07 15.94 19.91
C MET A 83 8.63 16.32 18.48
N ASP A 84 7.83 15.48 17.84
CA ASP A 84 7.24 15.82 16.53
C ASP A 84 6.14 16.89 16.69
N ILE A 85 6.02 17.82 15.73
CA ILE A 85 5.05 18.94 15.80
C ILE A 85 3.62 18.44 15.93
N THR A 86 3.25 17.42 15.15
CA THR A 86 1.94 16.77 15.23
C THR A 86 2.13 15.28 14.96
N SER A 87 1.66 14.44 15.89
CA SER A 87 1.69 12.99 15.70
C SER A 87 0.34 12.38 16.07
N ASN A 88 -0.16 11.52 15.18
CA ASN A 88 -1.42 10.81 15.35
C ASN A 88 -1.12 9.32 15.54
N ILE A 89 -1.62 8.75 16.64
CA ILE A 89 -1.37 7.35 17.00
C ILE A 89 -2.68 6.68 17.39
N LEU A 90 -2.93 5.48 16.88
CA LEU A 90 -4.10 4.70 17.22
C LEU A 90 -3.92 4.00 18.58
N TYR A 91 -4.99 3.92 19.39
CA TYR A 91 -4.89 3.41 20.75
C TYR A 91 -4.72 1.89 20.81
N TYR A 92 -5.52 1.16 20.03
CA TYR A 92 -5.40 -0.28 19.87
C TYR A 92 -5.08 -0.58 18.41
N LEU A 93 -3.96 -1.25 18.14
CA LEU A 93 -3.66 -1.68 16.79
C LEU A 93 -3.75 -3.19 16.71
N GLN A 94 -4.18 -3.67 15.56
CA GLN A 94 -4.31 -5.10 15.32
C GLN A 94 -3.57 -5.48 14.05
N LYS A 95 -2.95 -6.66 14.07
CA LYS A 95 -2.39 -7.25 12.86
C LYS A 95 -3.56 -7.64 11.94
N PRO A 96 -3.49 -7.35 10.63
CA PRO A 96 -4.56 -7.71 9.72
C PRO A 96 -4.69 -9.24 9.66
N LEU A 97 -5.93 -9.72 9.60
CA LEU A 97 -6.21 -11.16 9.50
C LEU A 97 -5.78 -11.75 8.14
N VAL A 98 -5.93 -10.96 7.08
CA VAL A 98 -5.50 -11.30 5.73
C VAL A 98 -4.22 -10.53 5.43
N THR A 99 -3.14 -11.25 5.11
CA THR A 99 -1.80 -10.69 4.91
C THR A 99 -1.21 -11.12 3.57
N THR A 100 -0.39 -10.25 2.95
CA THR A 100 0.47 -10.63 1.82
C THR A 100 1.84 -11.10 2.34
N LYS A 101 2.56 -11.94 1.57
CA LYS A 101 3.95 -12.35 1.93
C LYS A 101 4.89 -11.15 2.09
N VAL A 102 4.65 -10.11 1.29
CA VAL A 102 5.46 -8.88 1.29
C VAL A 102 5.33 -8.12 2.62
N MET A 103 4.18 -8.22 3.30
CA MET A 103 3.93 -7.62 4.61
C MET A 103 4.88 -8.13 5.70
N GLU A 104 5.32 -9.40 5.60
CA GLU A 104 6.27 -10.01 6.53
C GLU A 104 7.68 -9.43 6.36
N TYR A 105 8.13 -9.28 5.10
CA TYR A 105 9.44 -8.69 4.80
C TYR A 105 9.56 -7.23 5.24
N PHE A 106 8.47 -6.45 5.16
CA PHE A 106 8.44 -5.07 5.65
C PHE A 106 8.16 -4.94 7.14
N LYS A 107 8.05 -6.05 7.88
CA LYS A 107 7.75 -6.06 9.33
C LYS A 107 6.50 -5.26 9.70
N PHE A 108 5.53 -5.14 8.80
CA PHE A 108 4.29 -4.42 9.05
C PHE A 108 3.43 -5.09 10.15
N ARG A 109 3.74 -6.35 10.49
CA ARG A 109 3.17 -7.05 11.66
C ARG A 109 3.67 -6.49 12.99
N GLU A 110 4.85 -5.90 13.05
CA GLU A 110 5.41 -5.29 14.26
C GLU A 110 4.81 -3.89 14.48
N MET A 111 4.61 -3.14 13.40
CA MET A 111 4.01 -1.81 13.41
C MET A 111 2.80 -1.75 12.49
N PRO A 112 1.67 -2.37 12.90
CA PRO A 112 0.43 -2.30 12.13
C PRO A 112 -0.13 -0.87 12.09
N ALA A 113 -0.97 -0.57 11.11
CA ALA A 113 -1.68 0.70 10.98
C ALA A 113 -3.17 0.43 10.71
N GLY A 114 -3.93 0.13 11.77
CA GLY A 114 -5.36 -0.15 11.69
C GLY A 114 -5.91 -1.08 12.77
N GLN A 115 -7.20 -1.39 12.68
CA GLN A 115 -7.93 -2.37 13.49
C GLN A 115 -8.79 -3.26 12.59
N ASN A 116 -9.00 -4.52 12.97
CA ASN A 116 -9.93 -5.40 12.27
C ASN A 116 -11.36 -5.08 12.74
N ALA A 117 -12.19 -4.58 11.83
CA ALA A 117 -13.60 -4.34 12.09
C ALA A 117 -14.48 -5.46 11.50
N ILE A 118 -15.60 -5.75 12.15
CA ILE A 118 -16.63 -6.63 11.59
C ILE A 118 -17.51 -5.78 10.67
N VAL A 119 -17.50 -6.09 9.38
CA VAL A 119 -18.26 -5.35 8.36
C VAL A 119 -19.45 -6.20 7.90
N ALA A 120 -20.62 -5.59 7.81
CA ALA A 120 -21.83 -6.21 7.29
C ALA A 120 -22.36 -5.40 6.10
N ILE A 121 -22.56 -6.08 4.96
CA ILE A 121 -23.05 -5.45 3.72
C ILE A 121 -24.56 -5.67 3.66
N LEU A 122 -25.33 -4.65 4.03
CA LEU A 122 -26.78 -4.69 4.08
C LEU A 122 -27.37 -3.28 3.98
N CYS A 123 -28.59 -3.18 3.47
CA CYS A 123 -29.34 -1.94 3.45
C CYS A 123 -30.16 -1.83 4.74
N TYR A 124 -29.76 -0.97 5.68
CA TYR A 124 -30.46 -0.79 6.96
C TYR A 124 -30.41 0.67 7.42
N GLY A 125 -31.54 1.21 7.88
CA GLY A 125 -31.60 2.51 8.53
C GLY A 125 -31.57 3.74 7.61
N GLY A 126 -31.17 3.62 6.34
CA GLY A 126 -31.20 4.72 5.37
C GLY A 126 -30.06 5.75 5.52
N TYR A 127 -29.22 5.62 6.55
CA TYR A 127 -28.06 6.48 6.86
C TYR A 127 -26.71 5.77 6.61
N ASN A 128 -26.69 4.72 5.80
CA ASN A 128 -25.66 3.68 5.73
C ASN A 128 -24.29 4.15 5.17
N GLN A 129 -24.15 5.43 4.84
CA GLN A 129 -22.90 6.01 4.39
C GLN A 129 -22.10 6.39 5.63
N GLU A 130 -21.27 5.46 6.11
CA GLU A 130 -20.34 5.62 7.25
C GLU A 130 -20.92 5.40 8.66
N ASP A 131 -21.99 4.62 8.78
CA ASP A 131 -22.53 4.24 10.09
C ASP A 131 -21.65 3.22 10.82
N LEU A 132 -21.18 3.61 12.01
CA LEU A 132 -20.49 2.73 12.96
C LEU A 132 -21.42 2.39 14.12
N ASN A 133 -21.21 1.22 14.73
CA ASN A 133 -21.95 0.83 15.92
C ASN A 133 -21.57 1.75 17.10
N GLN A 134 -22.55 2.47 17.66
CA GLN A 134 -22.31 3.37 18.80
C GLN A 134 -21.62 2.64 19.97
N SER A 135 -22.08 1.43 20.29
CA SER A 135 -21.47 0.60 21.33
C SER A 135 -20.01 0.21 21.03
N GLY A 136 -19.60 0.16 19.76
CA GLY A 136 -18.21 -0.06 19.37
C GLY A 136 -17.34 1.17 19.61
N ILE A 137 -17.86 2.35 19.26
CA ILE A 137 -17.19 3.64 19.53
C ILE A 137 -17.02 3.84 21.04
N ASP A 138 -18.07 3.59 21.83
CA ASP A 138 -18.02 3.70 23.30
C ASP A 138 -16.97 2.74 23.91
N ARG A 139 -16.76 1.59 23.25
CA ARG A 139 -15.71 0.61 23.58
C ARG A 139 -14.35 0.91 22.93
N ARG A 140 -14.16 2.12 22.41
CA ARG A 140 -12.89 2.66 21.87
C ARG A 140 -12.46 2.10 20.51
N LEU A 141 -13.39 1.60 19.70
CA LEU A 141 -13.12 1.28 18.29
C LEU A 141 -12.57 2.53 17.58
N PHE A 142 -11.44 2.38 16.87
CA PHE A 142 -10.72 3.44 16.16
C PHE A 142 -10.32 4.68 16.99
N ARG A 143 -10.29 4.59 18.33
CA ARG A 143 -9.83 5.70 19.17
C ARG A 143 -8.36 6.02 18.93
N SER A 144 -8.02 7.29 18.70
CA SER A 144 -6.65 7.78 18.50
C SER A 144 -6.27 8.87 19.51
N PHE A 145 -4.96 9.12 19.61
CA PHE A 145 -4.36 10.26 20.29
C PHE A 145 -3.65 11.14 19.29
N THR A 146 -3.82 12.44 19.45
CA THR A 146 -3.09 13.45 18.68
C THR A 146 -2.21 14.23 19.65
N PHE A 147 -0.90 14.12 19.50
CA PHE A 147 0.05 14.96 20.20
C PHE A 147 0.36 16.18 19.34
N ARG A 148 0.40 17.35 19.97
CA ARG A 148 0.84 18.59 19.33
C ARG A 148 1.87 19.25 20.23
N ASN A 149 3.10 19.34 19.72
CA ASN A 149 4.20 19.96 20.43
C ASN A 149 4.41 21.38 19.92
N TYR A 150 4.62 22.30 20.85
CA TYR A 150 4.94 23.69 20.56
C TYR A 150 6.37 23.95 21.02
N GLN A 151 7.16 24.53 20.15
CA GLN A 151 8.53 24.96 20.45
C GLN A 151 8.55 26.47 20.52
N ASP A 152 9.05 27.00 21.63
CA ASP A 152 9.32 28.42 21.79
C ASP A 152 10.79 28.60 22.16
N SER A 153 11.39 29.70 21.70
CA SER A 153 12.79 30.02 21.98
C SER A 153 12.89 31.50 22.33
N GLU A 154 13.28 31.81 23.56
CA GLU A 154 13.54 33.17 23.97
C GLU A 154 14.84 33.67 23.33
N LYS A 155 14.78 34.80 22.62
CA LYS A 155 15.96 35.52 22.13
C LYS A 155 16.09 36.81 22.94
N LYS A 156 17.26 37.04 23.55
CA LYS A 156 17.57 38.34 24.14
C LYS A 156 17.65 39.38 23.02
N ILE A 157 16.69 40.31 23.01
CA ILE A 157 16.68 41.47 22.13
C ILE A 157 16.90 42.70 23.01
N GLY A 158 18.05 43.37 22.84
CA GLY A 158 18.35 44.67 23.45
C GLY A 158 18.99 44.63 24.84
N ILE A 159 20.29 44.33 24.92
CA ILE A 159 21.13 44.90 25.97
C ILE A 159 21.64 46.22 25.41
N TYR A 160 21.04 47.33 25.82
CA TYR A 160 21.60 48.65 25.55
C TYR A 160 22.88 48.80 26.39
N GLU A 161 24.04 48.62 25.78
CA GLU A 161 25.30 49.14 26.31
C GLU A 161 25.32 50.65 26.08
N ASN A 162 24.83 51.41 27.07
CA ASN A 162 25.20 52.81 27.27
C ASN A 162 25.95 52.87 28.60
N ILE A 163 27.28 52.82 28.54
CA ILE A 163 28.21 53.38 29.53
C ILE A 163 29.08 54.38 28.78
#